data_AF-B1FSG0-F1
#
_entry.id   AF-B1FSG0-F1
#
_cell.length_a   1.000
_cell.length_b   1.000
_cell.length_c   1.000
_cell.angle_alpha   90.00
_cell.angle_beta   90.00
_cell.angle_gamma   90.00
#
_symmetry.space_group_name_H-M   'P 1'
#
loop_
_entity.id
_entity.type
_entity.pdbx_description
1 polymer ?
#
loop_
_entity_poly.entity_id
_entity_poly.type
_entity_poly.pdbx_seq_one_letter_code
_entity_poly.pdbx_strand_id
1 'polypeptide(L)'
;MHRCWLGEARLLSFARRAAAAGVPLFAVHGSRDPVCPPDNLRRLARAVPNAHIECVRAGHLASDPALHARVADALTTLFLPLTDEGRTLRRAA
;
A
#
# COMPACT_ATOMS: atom_id res chain seq x y z
N MET A 1 -7.46 -22.30 11.75
CA MET A 1 -7.09 -20.86 11.80
C MET A 1 -8.16 -20.04 11.08
N HIS A 2 -8.75 -19.02 11.71
CA HIS A 2 -10.00 -18.37 11.25
C HIS A 2 -9.87 -17.36 10.09
N ARG A 3 -8.80 -17.42 9.27
CA ARG A 3 -8.55 -16.48 8.15
C ARG A 3 -8.61 -15.01 8.55
N CYS A 4 -8.07 -14.68 9.73
CA CYS A 4 -8.17 -13.36 10.36
C CYS A 4 -9.61 -12.83 10.45
N TRP A 5 -10.61 -13.72 10.48
CA TRP A 5 -12.06 -13.45 10.50
C TRP A 5 -12.62 -12.65 9.31
N LEU A 6 -11.79 -12.37 8.30
CA LEU A 6 -12.20 -11.66 7.08
C LEU A 6 -12.26 -12.61 5.88
N GLY A 7 -11.24 -13.44 5.70
CA GLY A 7 -11.02 -14.16 4.46
C GLY A 7 -10.64 -13.24 3.29
N GLU A 8 -10.08 -13.84 2.23
CA GLU A 8 -9.48 -13.10 1.12
C GLU A 8 -10.50 -12.26 0.34
N ALA A 9 -11.63 -12.86 -0.07
CA ALA A 9 -12.64 -12.19 -0.89
C ALA A 9 -13.19 -10.93 -0.21
N ARG A 10 -13.48 -11.01 1.09
CA ARG A 10 -14.00 -9.88 1.87
C ARG A 10 -12.93 -8.81 2.08
N LEU A 11 -11.70 -9.22 2.41
CA LEU A 11 -10.57 -8.30 2.56
C LEU A 11 -10.33 -7.48 1.28
N LEU A 12 -10.24 -8.13 0.12
CA LEU A 12 -10.05 -7.46 -1.17
C LEU A 12 -11.26 -6.58 -1.54
N SER A 13 -12.48 -6.97 -1.15
CA SER A 13 -13.66 -6.13 -1.33
C SER A 13 -13.60 -4.86 -0.49
N PHE A 14 -13.09 -4.91 0.74
CA PHE A 14 -12.90 -3.72 1.56
C PHE A 14 -11.78 -2.82 1.04
N ALA A 15 -10.66 -3.40 0.57
CA ALA A 15 -9.59 -2.63 -0.05
C ALA A 15 -10.10 -1.85 -1.29
N ARG A 16 -10.87 -2.50 -2.17
CA ARG A 16 -11.53 -1.84 -3.31
C ARG A 16 -12.46 -0.70 -2.90
N ARG A 17 -13.27 -0.91 -1.85
CA ARG A 17 -14.18 0.12 -1.33
C ARG A 17 -13.43 1.31 -0.73
N ALA A 18 -12.35 1.07 0.00
CA ALA A 18 -11.50 2.13 0.54
C ALA A 18 -10.90 2.99 -0.58
N ALA A 19 -10.33 2.34 -1.61
CA ALA A 19 -9.80 3.03 -2.78
C ALA A 19 -10.86 3.83 -3.55
N ALA A 20 -12.06 3.26 -3.73
CA ALA A 20 -13.19 3.96 -4.37
C ALA A 20 -13.66 5.17 -3.56
N ALA A 21 -13.49 5.16 -2.24
CA ALA A 21 -13.76 6.29 -1.35
C ALA A 21 -12.60 7.32 -1.29
N GLY A 22 -11.56 7.15 -2.13
CA GLY A 22 -10.42 8.06 -2.16
C GLY A 22 -9.41 7.85 -1.03
N VAL A 23 -9.50 6.75 -0.28
CA VAL A 23 -8.49 6.42 0.74
C VAL A 23 -7.21 5.97 0.02
N PRO A 24 -6.07 6.67 0.21
CA PRO A 24 -4.80 6.26 -0.38
C PRO A 24 -4.30 4.98 0.28
N LEU A 25 -3.80 4.04 -0.53
CA LEU A 25 -3.31 2.75 -0.07
C LEU A 25 -1.85 2.57 -0.47
N PHE A 26 -1.00 2.30 0.50
CA PHE A 26 0.40 1.94 0.32
C PHE A 26 0.67 0.60 0.98
N ALA A 27 1.38 -0.29 0.29
CA ALA A 27 1.82 -1.55 0.85
C ALA A 27 3.28 -1.82 0.47
N VAL A 28 4.14 -1.87 1.48
CA VAL A 28 5.56 -2.23 1.35
C VAL A 28 5.75 -3.63 1.93
N HIS A 29 6.49 -4.48 1.24
CA HIS A 29 6.65 -5.88 1.62
C HIS A 29 8.10 -6.39 1.47
N GLY A 30 8.55 -7.20 2.41
CA GLY A 30 9.86 -7.86 2.33
C GLY A 30 9.83 -9.05 1.35
N SER A 31 10.71 -9.06 0.36
CA SER A 31 10.81 -10.13 -0.64
C SER A 31 11.28 -11.47 -0.05
N ARG A 32 11.77 -11.48 1.19
CA ARG A 32 12.22 -12.67 1.95
C ARG A 32 11.37 -12.90 3.19
N ASP A 33 10.15 -12.37 3.23
CA ASP A 33 9.20 -12.57 4.33
C ASP A 33 8.84 -14.07 4.47
N PRO A 34 9.22 -14.74 5.59
CA PRO A 34 8.91 -16.16 5.79
C PRO A 34 7.49 -16.39 6.34
N VAL A 35 6.77 -15.33 6.72
CA VAL A 35 5.44 -15.37 7.35
C VAL A 35 4.34 -15.14 6.32
N CYS A 36 4.49 -14.09 5.51
CA CYS A 36 3.50 -13.68 4.53
C CYS A 36 4.08 -13.80 3.12
N PRO A 37 3.56 -14.70 2.26
CA PRO A 37 4.06 -14.83 0.90
C PRO A 37 3.86 -13.55 0.07
N PRO A 38 4.85 -13.12 -0.73
CA PRO A 38 4.73 -11.94 -1.61
C PRO A 38 3.56 -11.98 -2.60
N ASP A 39 3.02 -13.17 -2.89
CA ASP A 39 1.83 -13.32 -3.73
C ASP A 39 0.57 -12.66 -3.16
N ASN A 40 0.49 -12.49 -1.84
CA ASN A 40 -0.59 -11.71 -1.21
C ASN A 40 -0.56 -10.26 -1.71
N LEU A 41 0.64 -9.68 -1.83
CA LEU A 41 0.84 -8.33 -2.32
C LEU A 41 0.41 -8.20 -3.80
N ARG A 42 0.74 -9.20 -4.62
CA ARG A 42 0.31 -9.26 -6.03
C ARG A 42 -1.21 -9.34 -6.16
N ARG A 43 -1.89 -10.10 -5.29
CA ARG A 43 -3.36 -10.16 -5.24
C ARG A 43 -3.97 -8.80 -4.90
N LEU A 44 -3.40 -8.08 -3.93
CA LEU A 44 -3.83 -6.73 -3.59
C LEU A 44 -3.63 -5.76 -4.77
N ALA A 45 -2.46 -5.78 -5.40
CA ALA A 45 -2.13 -4.94 -6.56
C ALA A 45 -3.13 -5.12 -7.72
N ARG A 46 -3.52 -6.37 -8.00
CA ARG A 46 -4.54 -6.66 -9.02
C ARG A 46 -5.93 -6.18 -8.62
N ALA A 47 -6.30 -6.32 -7.34
CA ALA A 47 -7.61 -5.93 -6.86
C ALA A 47 -7.77 -4.40 -6.76
N VAL A 48 -6.69 -3.68 -6.50
CA VAL A 48 -6.69 -2.24 -6.28
C VAL A 48 -5.55 -1.57 -7.08
N PRO A 49 -5.75 -1.30 -8.38
CA PRO A 49 -4.68 -0.82 -9.26
C PRO A 49 -4.08 0.54 -8.89
N ASN A 50 -4.79 1.35 -8.11
CA ASN A 50 -4.33 2.64 -7.60
C ASN A 50 -3.62 2.55 -6.24
N ALA A 51 -3.45 1.34 -5.68
CA ALA A 51 -2.60 1.16 -4.51
C ALA A 51 -1.12 1.25 -4.91
N HIS A 52 -0.32 1.93 -4.10
CA HIS A 52 1.13 1.96 -4.25
C HIS A 52 1.72 0.71 -3.62
N ILE A 53 2.38 -0.11 -4.42
CA ILE A 53 2.88 -1.42 -4.01
C ILE A 53 4.39 -1.47 -4.23
N GLU A 54 5.12 -1.82 -3.18
CA GLU A 54 6.57 -1.97 -3.23
C GLU A 54 7.01 -3.30 -2.60
N CYS A 55 7.94 -3.98 -3.25
CA CYS A 55 8.61 -5.14 -2.68
C CYS A 55 10.11 -4.86 -2.57
N VAL A 56 10.64 -4.95 -1.35
CA VAL A 56 12.04 -4.64 -1.04
C VAL A 56 12.78 -5.86 -0.53
N ARG A 57 14.10 -5.88 -0.69
CA ARG A 57 14.97 -6.98 -0.26
C ARG A 57 15.14 -7.02 1.28
N ALA A 58 14.06 -7.34 1.98
CA ALA A 58 13.92 -7.33 3.45
C ALA A 58 13.18 -8.58 3.97
N GLY A 59 13.22 -8.80 5.28
CA GLY A 59 12.40 -9.78 5.99
C GLY A 59 10.98 -9.30 6.30
N HIS A 60 10.29 -10.00 7.21
CA HIS A 60 8.92 -9.68 7.62
C HIS A 60 8.80 -8.42 8.50
N LEU A 61 9.79 -8.21 9.37
CA LEU A 61 9.69 -7.24 10.46
C LEU A 61 10.14 -5.86 10.00
N ALA A 62 9.40 -4.83 10.41
CA ALA A 62 9.74 -3.43 10.17
C ALA A 62 11.01 -2.95 10.93
N SER A 63 11.65 -3.82 11.70
CA SER A 63 12.99 -3.61 12.25
C SER A 63 14.10 -3.86 11.24
N ASP A 64 13.80 -4.52 10.11
CA ASP A 64 14.73 -4.59 8.97
C ASP A 64 14.92 -3.16 8.41
N PRO A 65 16.16 -2.64 8.34
CA PRO A 65 16.39 -1.25 7.92
C PRO A 65 15.83 -0.90 6.54
N ALA A 66 15.84 -1.86 5.60
CA ALA A 66 15.34 -1.61 4.25
C ALA A 66 13.81 -1.52 4.22
N LEU A 67 13.12 -2.35 4.99
CA LEU A 67 11.66 -2.28 5.11
C LEU A 67 11.24 -1.04 5.89
N HIS A 68 11.96 -0.74 6.98
CA HIS A 68 11.73 0.44 7.81
C HIS A 68 11.75 1.73 6.98
N ALA A 69 12.83 1.95 6.22
CA ALA A 69 13.00 3.15 5.42
C ALA A 69 11.85 3.35 4.43
N ARG A 70 11.43 2.29 3.73
CA ARG A 70 10.33 2.39 2.77
C ARG A 70 8.96 2.59 3.40
N VAL A 71 8.70 1.99 4.57
CA VAL A 71 7.48 2.28 5.32
C VAL A 71 7.46 3.74 5.78
N ALA A 72 8.59 4.27 6.26
CA ALA A 72 8.70 5.68 6.62
C ALA A 72 8.46 6.61 5.43
N ASP A 73 9.04 6.31 4.26
CA ASP A 73 8.82 7.07 3.02
C ASP A 73 7.34 7.05 2.58
N ALA A 74 6.68 5.89 2.70
CA ALA A 74 5.25 5.76 2.42
C ALA A 74 4.38 6.61 3.36
N LEU A 75 4.70 6.64 4.66
CA LEU A 75 4.00 7.48 5.64
C LEU A 75 4.22 8.97 5.35
N THR A 76 5.45 9.37 5.04
CA THR A 76 5.79 10.73 4.62
C THR A 76 4.96 11.14 3.40
N THR A 77 4.86 10.28 2.39
CA THR A 77 4.07 10.53 1.18
C THR A 77 2.57 10.65 1.47
N LEU A 78 2.06 9.85 2.41
CA LEU A 78 0.65 9.83 2.78
C LEU A 78 0.20 11.09 3.54
N PHE A 79 1.07 11.60 4.42
CA PHE A 79 0.67 12.58 5.43
C PHE A 79 1.34 13.94 5.32
N LEU A 80 2.44 14.06 4.57
CA LEU A 80 2.96 15.40 4.26
C LEU A 80 2.04 16.08 3.24
N PRO A 81 1.76 17.38 3.42
CA PRO A 81 1.08 18.13 2.40
C PRO A 81 1.90 18.03 1.11
N LEU A 82 1.28 17.52 0.04
CA LEU A 82 1.74 17.85 -1.30
C LEU A 82 1.64 19.37 -1.37
N THR A 83 2.78 20.06 -1.28
CA THR A 83 2.84 21.50 -1.50
C THR A 83 2.16 21.76 -2.84
N ASP A 84 1.00 22.44 -2.79
CA ASP A 84 0.17 22.74 -3.94
C ASP A 84 0.88 23.78 -4.81
N GLU A 85 1.80 23.33 -5.66
CA GLU A 85 2.44 24.17 -6.69
C GLU A 85 1.97 23.84 -8.11
N GLY A 86 0.74 23.35 -8.31
CA GLY A 86 0.39 22.97 -9.68
C GLY A 86 -1.06 22.73 -10.08
N ARG A 87 -2.06 22.96 -9.23
CA ARG A 87 -3.46 22.71 -9.64
C ARG A 87 -4.26 23.94 -10.11
N THR A 88 -3.61 25.09 -10.32
CA THR A 88 -4.29 26.35 -10.70
C THR A 88 -4.21 26.76 -12.18
N LEU A 89 -3.76 25.90 -13.11
CA LEU A 89 -3.58 26.30 -14.52
C LEU A 89 -4.39 25.52 -15.58
N ARG A 90 -5.40 24.73 -15.20
CA ARG A 90 -6.23 24.01 -16.20
C ARG A 90 -7.75 24.09 -15.99
N ARG A 91 -8.27 25.29 -15.70
CA ARG A 91 -9.68 25.65 -15.95
C ARG A 91 -9.84 27.14 -16.28
N ALA A 92 -9.21 27.57 -17.37
CA ALA A 92 -9.61 28.78 -18.09
C ALA A 92 -9.12 28.64 -19.54
N ALA A 93 -10.00 28.11 -20.39
CA ALA A 93 -10.06 28.29 -21.84
C ALA A 93 -11.35 27.64 -22.34
#